data_AF-A0A7W1B2D7-F1
#
_entry.id   AF-A0A7W1B2D7-F1
#
_cell.length_a   1.000
_cell.length_b   1.000
_cell.length_c   1.000
_cell.angle_alpha   90.00
_cell.angle_beta   90.00
_cell.angle_gamma   90.00
#
_symmetry.space_group_name_H-M   'P 1'
#
loop_
_entity.id
_entity.type
_entity.pdbx_description
1 polymer ?
#
loop_
_entity_poly.entity_id
_entity_poly.type
_entity_poly.pdbx_seq_one_letter_code
_entity_poly.pdbx_strand_id
1 'polypeptide(L)'
;IGTAVLYATSAGLWTGSDTDYIGDFHYLRPKLAFFPLDGTTARDYSPRSLPANVYVGGPTSGTLGGGSTVGVDDLARRWFTGGGSPGEVIVEPAGGIVWSQVRGAFMLGSTMFYGYADGTFHRRSFDGIAFGPDVPVDPYNDPEWSSALTGKAGGQTYRGARPGFYGELPAVTGMFVDGGRLYYSLSGDVNLYSRAFSPDSGTVHPTRVTVPGGTLGRLSGLFFAGSTVYYVGAADGTLRSRALINGTLSGPAKVVSGPSVDGSDWRGRAVFLGPGAQGNPADTISFVGAGNYSGTTRSGSTAVPGDVAAGDGMLLLVTVNSVTQPPSAPQGLDGWREVGRRSAGSMLTVLWERVASAGEAGTTVTVSLPGYANLDLQVLVYRGTSPVGPVASATSQAELASSASHTTPSVAVGGESWVLSWWADKSSTTTTWTAPGGLSVRDVVIGSGTGYVSSLVADSGRAVPAGQYGAYVATVNAPSSKAATWTILLAEASA
;
A
#
# COMPACT_ATOMS: atom_id res chain seq x y z
N ILE A 1 -27.23 -13.92 -39.40
CA ILE A 1 -26.04 -14.80 -39.41
C ILE A 1 -25.26 -14.49 -38.17
N GLY A 2 -25.22 -15.45 -37.24
CA GLY A 2 -24.60 -15.29 -35.94
C GLY A 2 -25.07 -16.33 -34.92
N THR A 3 -24.64 -16.11 -33.68
CA THR A 3 -25.02 -16.93 -32.53
C THR A 3 -26.53 -16.90 -32.31
N ALA A 4 -27.15 -18.07 -32.34
CA ALA A 4 -28.58 -18.28 -32.11
C ALA A 4 -28.88 -18.66 -30.65
N VAL A 5 -27.94 -19.35 -29.97
CA VAL A 5 -28.11 -19.76 -28.57
C VAL A 5 -26.78 -19.73 -27.82
N LEU A 6 -26.85 -19.29 -26.56
CA LEU A 6 -25.78 -19.38 -25.58
C LEU A 6 -26.30 -20.20 -24.40
N TYR A 7 -25.59 -21.29 -24.05
CA TYR A 7 -25.98 -22.17 -22.95
C TYR A 7 -24.79 -22.42 -22.03
N ALA A 8 -24.82 -21.77 -20.86
CA ALA A 8 -23.79 -21.92 -19.85
C ALA A 8 -24.03 -23.19 -19.01
N THR A 9 -22.95 -23.94 -18.77
CA THR A 9 -22.92 -25.14 -17.93
C THR A 9 -21.76 -25.04 -16.95
N SER A 10 -21.72 -25.92 -15.95
CA SER A 10 -20.56 -26.02 -15.05
C SER A 10 -19.25 -26.38 -15.75
N ALA A 11 -19.30 -26.91 -16.97
CA ALA A 11 -18.12 -27.26 -17.75
C ALA A 11 -17.65 -26.12 -18.68
N GLY A 12 -18.52 -25.16 -19.01
CA GLY A 12 -18.24 -24.16 -20.05
C GLY A 12 -19.48 -23.59 -20.72
N LEU A 13 -19.24 -22.78 -21.74
CA LEU A 13 -20.26 -22.10 -22.54
C LEU A 13 -20.44 -22.80 -23.89
N TRP A 14 -21.65 -23.26 -24.16
CA TRP A 14 -22.04 -23.73 -25.48
C TRP A 14 -22.58 -22.58 -26.31
N THR A 15 -22.25 -22.59 -27.59
CA THR A 15 -22.64 -21.56 -28.55
C THR A 15 -23.20 -22.26 -29.79
N GLY A 16 -24.51 -22.16 -29.99
CA GLY A 16 -25.13 -22.60 -31.23
C GLY A 16 -25.22 -21.42 -32.19
N SER A 17 -24.74 -21.58 -33.42
CA SER A 17 -24.78 -20.55 -34.47
C SER A 17 -25.14 -21.17 -35.82
N ASP A 18 -25.46 -20.32 -36.79
CA ASP A 18 -25.63 -20.73 -38.19
C ASP A 18 -24.29 -20.75 -38.97
N THR A 19 -23.16 -20.47 -38.29
CA THR A 19 -21.81 -20.44 -38.87
C THR A 19 -21.05 -21.75 -38.62
N ASP A 20 -20.14 -22.11 -39.53
CA ASP A 20 -19.31 -23.32 -39.35
C ASP A 20 -18.01 -23.04 -38.59
N TYR A 21 -17.63 -21.77 -38.50
CA TYR A 21 -16.38 -21.33 -37.90
C TYR A 21 -16.64 -20.40 -36.73
N ILE A 22 -15.72 -20.45 -35.77
CA ILE A 22 -15.51 -19.48 -34.70
C ILE A 22 -14.17 -18.79 -34.94
N GLY A 23 -14.17 -17.46 -34.80
CA GLY A 23 -12.98 -16.61 -34.85
C GLY A 23 -12.30 -16.54 -36.23
N ASP A 24 -12.73 -15.61 -37.09
CA ASP A 24 -12.20 -15.35 -38.45
C ASP A 24 -11.66 -16.59 -39.19
N PHE A 25 -12.51 -17.62 -39.33
CA PHE A 25 -12.18 -18.90 -39.97
C PHE A 25 -11.08 -19.76 -39.30
N HIS A 26 -10.59 -19.40 -38.11
CA HIS A 26 -9.57 -20.17 -37.38
C HIS A 26 -10.08 -21.51 -36.84
N TYR A 27 -11.29 -21.56 -36.29
CA TYR A 27 -11.78 -22.76 -35.61
C TYR A 27 -13.04 -23.31 -36.28
N LEU A 28 -12.90 -24.38 -37.06
CA LEU A 28 -14.04 -25.13 -37.59
C LEU A 28 -14.79 -25.81 -36.43
N ARG A 29 -15.98 -25.29 -36.10
CA ARG A 29 -16.93 -25.78 -35.10
C ARG A 29 -18.33 -25.72 -35.70
N PRO A 30 -18.70 -26.71 -36.54
CA PRO A 30 -19.92 -26.64 -37.34
C PRO A 30 -21.15 -26.50 -36.47
N LYS A 31 -21.79 -25.33 -36.51
CA LYS A 31 -23.06 -24.96 -35.86
C LYS A 31 -23.07 -24.98 -34.33
N LEU A 32 -22.19 -25.73 -33.68
CA LEU A 32 -22.11 -25.86 -32.23
C LEU A 32 -20.65 -25.80 -31.78
N ALA A 33 -20.34 -24.77 -31.00
CA ALA A 33 -19.03 -24.58 -30.38
C ALA A 33 -19.13 -24.71 -28.87
N PHE A 34 -18.07 -25.19 -28.24
CA PHE A 34 -17.93 -25.26 -26.80
C PHE A 34 -16.68 -24.50 -26.36
N PHE A 35 -16.87 -23.60 -25.40
CA PHE A 35 -15.83 -22.82 -24.76
C PHE A 35 -15.67 -23.34 -23.33
N PRO A 36 -14.71 -24.25 -23.07
CA PRO A 36 -14.52 -24.82 -21.74
C PRO A 36 -14.10 -23.74 -20.76
N LEU A 37 -14.52 -23.86 -19.50
CA LEU A 37 -13.94 -23.05 -18.43
C LEU A 37 -12.47 -23.43 -18.26
N ASP A 38 -11.60 -22.44 -18.08
CA ASP A 38 -10.17 -22.64 -17.82
C ASP A 38 -9.87 -22.95 -16.33
N GLY A 39 -10.91 -23.08 -15.50
CA GLY A 39 -10.80 -23.32 -14.07
C GLY A 39 -10.56 -22.05 -13.23
N THR A 40 -10.54 -20.87 -13.85
CA THR A 40 -10.47 -19.61 -13.11
C THR A 40 -11.81 -19.29 -12.44
N THR A 41 -11.77 -18.88 -11.18
CA THR A 41 -12.97 -18.40 -10.47
C THR A 41 -13.36 -17.03 -11.01
N ALA A 42 -14.66 -16.80 -11.19
CA ALA A 42 -15.18 -15.45 -11.48
C ALA A 42 -14.65 -14.46 -10.43
N ARG A 43 -14.13 -13.30 -10.88
CA ARG A 43 -13.67 -12.27 -9.95
C ARG A 43 -14.85 -11.73 -9.17
N ASP A 44 -14.63 -11.52 -7.88
CA ASP A 44 -15.57 -10.79 -7.05
C ASP A 44 -15.47 -9.29 -7.38
N TYR A 45 -16.59 -8.70 -7.81
CA TYR A 45 -16.71 -7.26 -8.08
C TYR A 45 -17.62 -6.57 -7.07
N SER A 46 -17.86 -7.19 -5.91
CA SER A 46 -18.56 -6.54 -4.82
C SER A 46 -17.88 -5.21 -4.47
N PRO A 47 -18.65 -4.12 -4.30
CA PRO A 47 -18.11 -2.86 -3.85
C PRO A 47 -17.38 -3.03 -2.52
N ARG A 48 -16.30 -2.26 -2.32
CA ARG A 48 -15.66 -2.16 -1.00
C ARG A 48 -16.68 -1.64 0.02
N SER A 49 -16.62 -2.15 1.24
CA SER A 49 -17.40 -1.67 2.37
C SER A 49 -16.57 -0.72 3.24
N LEU A 50 -17.25 0.14 4.00
CA LEU A 50 -16.63 0.83 5.15
C LEU A 50 -16.63 -0.12 6.36
N PRO A 51 -15.70 0.05 7.31
CA PRO A 51 -14.67 1.10 7.36
C PRO A 51 -13.50 0.84 6.37
N ALA A 52 -12.99 1.89 5.73
CA ALA A 52 -11.92 1.81 4.72
C ALA A 52 -11.17 3.14 4.54
N ASN A 53 -10.02 3.10 3.86
CA ASN A 53 -9.35 4.32 3.41
C ASN A 53 -10.14 4.97 2.27
N VAL A 54 -10.43 6.25 2.44
CA VAL A 54 -10.95 7.10 1.38
C VAL A 54 -9.80 7.95 0.86
N TYR A 55 -9.50 7.79 -0.42
CA TYR A 55 -8.49 8.54 -1.13
C TYR A 55 -9.12 9.78 -1.78
N VAL A 56 -8.43 10.91 -1.70
CA VAL A 56 -8.74 12.18 -2.35
C VAL A 56 -7.57 12.51 -3.26
N GLY A 57 -7.77 12.33 -4.57
CA GLY A 57 -6.79 12.67 -5.59
C GLY A 57 -7.07 14.05 -6.17
N GLY A 58 -6.02 14.86 -6.31
CA GLY A 58 -6.09 16.22 -6.83
C GLY A 58 -6.98 17.13 -5.98
N PRO A 59 -6.65 17.33 -4.69
CA PRO A 59 -7.34 18.27 -3.82
C PRO A 59 -7.56 19.63 -4.49
N THR A 60 -8.77 20.16 -4.38
CA THR A 60 -9.08 21.52 -4.89
C THR A 60 -9.05 22.59 -3.79
N SER A 61 -8.71 22.17 -2.57
CA SER A 61 -8.42 23.02 -1.43
C SER A 61 -6.98 22.75 -1.00
N GLY A 62 -6.24 23.78 -0.58
CA GLY A 62 -4.85 23.64 -0.10
C GLY A 62 -4.73 22.91 1.25
N THR A 63 -5.87 22.61 1.87
CA THR A 63 -6.00 21.86 3.13
C THR A 63 -7.21 20.96 3.05
N LEU A 64 -7.11 19.74 3.56
CA LEU A 64 -8.25 18.81 3.64
C LEU A 64 -8.74 18.57 5.08
N GLY A 65 -8.32 19.41 6.03
CA GLY A 65 -8.58 19.28 7.47
C GLY A 65 -7.32 18.94 8.27
N GLY A 66 -7.35 19.20 9.59
CA GLY A 66 -6.27 18.82 10.51
C GLY A 66 -4.95 19.60 10.39
N GLY A 67 -4.89 20.67 9.58
CA GLY A 67 -3.67 21.46 9.37
C GLY A 67 -2.71 20.91 8.31
N SER A 68 -2.95 19.72 7.75
CA SER A 68 -2.12 19.15 6.67
C SER A 68 -2.29 19.90 5.36
N THR A 69 -1.19 20.43 4.83
CA THR A 69 -1.14 21.06 3.50
C THR A 69 -1.05 20.01 2.41
N VAL A 70 -1.84 20.17 1.36
CA VAL A 70 -1.84 19.29 0.18
C VAL A 70 -1.73 20.10 -1.11
N GLY A 71 -1.02 19.54 -2.07
CA GLY A 71 -0.88 20.04 -3.43
C GLY A 71 -2.03 19.59 -4.34
N VAL A 72 -2.23 20.34 -5.44
CA VAL A 72 -3.27 20.05 -6.44
C VAL A 72 -3.01 18.77 -7.25
N ASP A 73 -1.78 18.25 -7.20
CA ASP A 73 -1.36 17.00 -7.83
C ASP A 73 -1.06 15.89 -6.81
N ASP A 74 -1.44 16.09 -5.55
CA ASP A 74 -1.25 15.07 -4.53
C ASP A 74 -2.37 14.03 -4.56
N LEU A 75 -2.03 12.84 -4.09
CA LEU A 75 -2.98 11.86 -3.62
C LEU A 75 -2.92 11.88 -2.09
N ALA A 76 -4.06 12.07 -1.43
CA ALA A 76 -4.14 11.92 0.01
C ALA A 76 -5.12 10.81 0.37
N ARG A 77 -4.95 10.16 1.52
CA ARG A 77 -5.93 9.24 2.09
C ARG A 77 -6.28 9.63 3.52
N ARG A 78 -7.42 9.13 3.97
CA ARG A 78 -7.79 9.09 5.38
C ARG A 78 -8.69 7.90 5.67
N TRP A 79 -8.63 7.39 6.89
CA TRP A 79 -9.58 6.37 7.29
C TRP A 79 -10.97 6.94 7.52
N PHE A 80 -11.98 6.18 7.11
CA PHE A 80 -13.36 6.57 7.29
C PHE A 80 -14.22 5.38 7.68
N THR A 81 -15.09 5.57 8.65
CA THR A 81 -15.98 4.53 9.19
C THR A 81 -17.42 4.68 8.70
N GLY A 82 -17.73 5.73 7.94
CA GLY A 82 -19.09 6.03 7.46
C GLY A 82 -19.86 7.02 8.32
N GLY A 83 -19.24 7.54 9.39
CA GLY A 83 -19.78 8.59 10.26
C GLY A 83 -18.78 9.05 11.31
N GLY A 84 -18.97 10.26 11.85
CA GLY A 84 -18.02 10.89 12.78
C GLY A 84 -16.82 11.49 12.06
N SER A 85 -15.89 12.06 12.84
CA SER A 85 -14.67 12.66 12.29
C SER A 85 -13.81 11.59 11.62
N PRO A 86 -13.34 11.80 10.38
CA PRO A 86 -12.42 10.88 9.72
C PRO A 86 -11.04 10.91 10.40
N GLY A 87 -10.21 9.91 10.09
CA GLY A 87 -8.81 9.86 10.53
C GLY A 87 -7.95 10.96 9.93
N GLU A 88 -6.68 10.99 10.34
CA GLU A 88 -5.69 11.95 9.84
C GLU A 88 -5.50 11.85 8.32
N VAL A 89 -5.13 12.99 7.73
CA VAL A 89 -4.79 13.11 6.31
C VAL A 89 -3.36 12.67 6.08
N ILE A 90 -3.18 11.59 5.32
CA ILE A 90 -1.86 11.08 4.93
C ILE A 90 -1.67 11.34 3.44
N VAL A 91 -0.59 12.03 3.07
CA VAL A 91 -0.21 12.24 1.66
C VAL A 91 0.52 11.01 1.16
N GLU A 92 0.05 10.47 0.04
CA GLU A 92 0.55 9.27 -0.60
C GLU A 92 1.38 9.61 -1.83
N PRO A 93 2.28 8.70 -2.27
CA PRO A 93 2.99 8.86 -3.52
C PRO A 93 2.02 9.09 -4.68
N ALA A 94 2.25 10.14 -5.47
CA ALA A 94 1.38 10.49 -6.60
C ALA A 94 1.37 9.43 -7.72
N GLY A 95 2.30 8.45 -7.73
CA GLY A 95 2.29 7.35 -8.68
C GLY A 95 2.60 7.74 -10.13
N GLY A 96 3.19 8.93 -10.34
CA GLY A 96 3.38 9.53 -11.66
C GLY A 96 2.08 10.06 -12.30
N ILE A 97 0.98 10.11 -11.54
CA ILE A 97 -0.31 10.61 -11.98
C ILE A 97 -0.37 12.11 -11.68
N VAL A 98 -0.69 12.92 -12.70
CA VAL A 98 -1.01 14.33 -12.52
C VAL A 98 -2.46 14.44 -12.01
N TRP A 99 -2.64 14.35 -10.70
CA TRP A 99 -3.97 14.19 -10.10
C TRP A 99 -4.91 15.37 -10.36
N SER A 100 -4.40 16.58 -10.61
CA SER A 100 -5.22 17.72 -11.03
C SER A 100 -5.97 17.49 -12.36
N GLN A 101 -5.46 16.59 -13.21
CA GLN A 101 -6.05 16.23 -14.50
C GLN A 101 -7.00 15.04 -14.43
N VAL A 102 -7.08 14.34 -13.30
CA VAL A 102 -7.97 13.19 -13.13
C VAL A 102 -9.44 13.64 -13.14
N ARG A 103 -10.34 12.79 -13.62
CA ARG A 103 -11.79 13.01 -13.71
C ARG A 103 -12.52 11.78 -13.19
N GLY A 104 -12.45 11.61 -11.87
CA GLY A 104 -12.97 10.44 -11.16
C GLY A 104 -12.07 9.21 -11.25
N ALA A 105 -12.09 8.41 -10.18
CA ALA A 105 -11.41 7.13 -10.09
C ALA A 105 -12.21 6.17 -9.20
N PHE A 106 -11.99 4.87 -9.33
CA PHE A 106 -12.52 3.84 -8.46
C PHE A 106 -11.64 2.59 -8.43
N MET A 107 -11.77 1.78 -7.38
CA MET A 107 -11.11 0.49 -7.27
C MET A 107 -12.06 -0.66 -7.61
N LEU A 108 -11.54 -1.66 -8.31
CA LEU A 108 -12.12 -2.99 -8.48
C LEU A 108 -11.08 -4.04 -8.12
N GLY A 109 -11.26 -4.70 -6.98
CA GLY A 109 -10.23 -5.54 -6.37
C GLY A 109 -8.95 -4.72 -6.10
N SER A 110 -7.86 -5.11 -6.75
CA SER A 110 -6.56 -4.43 -6.73
C SER A 110 -6.29 -3.53 -7.95
N THR A 111 -7.27 -3.38 -8.85
CA THR A 111 -7.15 -2.53 -10.05
C THR A 111 -7.85 -1.20 -9.83
N MET A 112 -7.11 -0.11 -10.01
CA MET A 112 -7.64 1.24 -10.07
C MET A 112 -8.03 1.58 -11.51
N PHE A 113 -9.24 2.10 -11.70
CA PHE A 113 -9.71 2.71 -12.93
C PHE A 113 -9.84 4.22 -12.73
N TYR A 114 -9.45 5.01 -13.73
CA TYR A 114 -9.45 6.46 -13.61
C TYR A 114 -9.53 7.14 -14.98
N GLY A 115 -10.27 8.25 -15.03
CA GLY A 115 -10.41 9.08 -16.21
C GLY A 115 -9.50 10.31 -16.17
N TYR A 116 -9.20 10.88 -17.34
CA TYR A 116 -8.44 12.11 -17.48
C TYR A 116 -9.23 13.21 -18.19
N ALA A 117 -8.79 14.45 -17.99
CA ALA A 117 -9.33 15.66 -18.61
C ALA A 117 -9.20 15.69 -20.14
N ASP A 118 -8.33 14.87 -20.72
CA ASP A 118 -8.14 14.72 -22.17
C ASP A 118 -9.14 13.72 -22.81
N GLY A 119 -10.05 13.14 -22.01
CA GLY A 119 -11.02 12.16 -22.48
C GLY A 119 -10.50 10.73 -22.56
N THR A 120 -9.34 10.44 -21.96
CA THR A 120 -8.79 9.08 -21.86
C THR A 120 -9.19 8.38 -20.57
N PHE A 121 -9.29 7.05 -20.61
CA PHE A 121 -9.65 6.20 -19.50
C PHE A 121 -8.59 5.12 -19.33
N HIS A 122 -8.15 4.89 -18.10
CA HIS A 122 -6.97 4.09 -17.81
C HIS A 122 -7.24 3.12 -16.66
N ARG A 123 -6.41 2.08 -16.59
CA ARG A 123 -6.39 1.14 -15.49
C ARG A 123 -4.95 0.76 -15.11
N ARG A 124 -4.73 0.51 -13.83
CA ARG A 124 -3.46 -0.01 -13.30
C ARG A 124 -3.66 -0.68 -11.95
N SER A 125 -2.74 -1.53 -11.52
CA SER A 125 -2.79 -2.06 -10.16
C SER A 125 -2.45 -0.97 -9.14
N PHE A 126 -3.11 -1.01 -7.98
CA PHE A 126 -2.81 -0.16 -6.85
C PHE A 126 -3.08 -0.93 -5.55
N ASP A 127 -2.07 -1.03 -4.70
CA ASP A 127 -2.13 -1.75 -3.41
C ASP A 127 -2.19 -0.81 -2.19
N GLY A 128 -2.21 0.50 -2.43
CA GLY A 128 -2.20 1.52 -1.38
C GLY A 128 -0.86 2.23 -1.25
N ILE A 129 0.19 1.64 -1.84
CA ILE A 129 1.58 2.08 -1.75
C ILE A 129 2.17 2.27 -3.14
N ALA A 130 2.05 1.26 -3.99
CA ALA A 130 2.67 1.17 -5.29
C ALA A 130 1.64 1.12 -6.40
N PHE A 131 1.97 1.79 -7.51
CA PHE A 131 1.17 1.75 -8.71
C PHE A 131 1.86 0.88 -9.77
N GLY A 132 1.13 -0.06 -10.34
CA GLY A 132 1.59 -0.86 -11.48
C GLY A 132 1.67 -0.04 -12.78
N PRO A 133 2.01 -0.68 -13.91
CA PRO A 133 2.06 0.01 -15.20
C PRO A 133 0.71 0.61 -15.59
N ASP A 134 0.74 1.78 -16.20
CA ASP A 134 -0.45 2.44 -16.72
C ASP A 134 -0.90 1.82 -18.05
N VAL A 135 -2.19 1.51 -18.16
CA VAL A 135 -2.77 0.84 -19.32
C VAL A 135 -4.05 1.55 -19.76
N PRO A 136 -4.09 2.08 -21.00
CA PRO A 136 -5.33 2.61 -21.56
C PRO A 136 -6.42 1.54 -21.63
N VAL A 137 -7.65 1.92 -21.27
CA VAL A 137 -8.83 1.08 -21.43
C VAL A 137 -9.36 1.28 -22.85
N ASP A 138 -9.08 0.34 -23.74
CA ASP A 138 -9.58 0.36 -25.12
C ASP A 138 -10.02 -1.03 -25.60
N PRO A 139 -11.05 -1.64 -24.99
CA PRO A 139 -11.57 -2.94 -25.42
C PRO A 139 -12.31 -2.89 -26.77
N TYR A 140 -12.36 -1.72 -27.43
CA TYR A 140 -13.06 -1.51 -28.70
C TYR A 140 -12.13 -1.68 -29.90
N ASN A 141 -10.82 -1.57 -29.69
CA ASN A 141 -9.81 -1.80 -30.72
C ASN A 141 -9.04 -3.07 -30.39
N ASP A 142 -9.42 -4.15 -31.09
CA ASP A 142 -8.69 -5.40 -31.05
C ASP A 142 -7.73 -5.48 -32.26
N PRO A 143 -6.42 -5.75 -32.09
CA PRO A 143 -5.45 -5.80 -33.19
C PRO A 143 -5.75 -6.86 -34.26
N GLU A 144 -6.36 -7.98 -33.89
CA GLU A 144 -6.73 -9.07 -34.80
C GLU A 144 -7.99 -8.69 -35.59
N TRP A 145 -8.98 -8.06 -34.94
CA TRP A 145 -10.28 -7.80 -35.56
C TRP A 145 -10.43 -6.42 -36.21
N SER A 146 -9.70 -5.40 -35.77
CA SER A 146 -9.96 -4.02 -36.19
C SER A 146 -9.70 -3.77 -37.69
N SER A 147 -8.88 -4.59 -38.33
CA SER A 147 -8.60 -4.57 -39.78
C SER A 147 -9.39 -5.63 -40.56
N ALA A 148 -9.99 -6.61 -39.89
CA ALA A 148 -10.76 -7.67 -40.54
C ALA A 148 -12.02 -7.10 -41.19
N LEU A 149 -12.27 -7.49 -42.45
CA LEU A 149 -13.41 -7.02 -43.24
C LEU A 149 -14.70 -7.69 -42.77
N THR A 150 -15.76 -6.90 -42.63
CA THR A 150 -17.10 -7.39 -42.22
C THR A 150 -17.86 -8.16 -43.29
N GLY A 151 -17.31 -8.24 -44.51
CA GLY A 151 -18.01 -8.78 -45.69
C GLY A 151 -19.15 -7.89 -46.23
N LYS A 152 -19.38 -6.70 -45.65
CA LYS A 152 -20.34 -5.72 -46.17
C LYS A 152 -19.75 -4.90 -47.32
N ALA A 153 -20.61 -4.49 -48.26
CA ALA A 153 -20.23 -3.59 -49.34
C ALA A 153 -19.62 -2.28 -48.79
N GLY A 154 -18.52 -1.82 -49.38
CA GLY A 154 -17.84 -0.59 -48.98
C GLY A 154 -16.63 -0.76 -48.06
N GLY A 155 -16.12 -1.98 -47.84
CA GLY A 155 -14.81 -2.20 -47.18
C GLY A 155 -14.80 -1.94 -45.68
N GLN A 156 -15.95 -2.04 -45.00
CA GLN A 156 -16.07 -1.82 -43.56
C GLN A 156 -15.34 -2.91 -42.76
N THR A 157 -14.63 -2.52 -41.69
CA THR A 157 -13.94 -3.45 -40.79
C THR A 157 -14.65 -3.62 -39.45
N TYR A 158 -14.28 -4.63 -38.66
CA TYR A 158 -14.80 -4.87 -37.30
C TYR A 158 -14.22 -3.91 -36.24
N ARG A 159 -13.61 -2.79 -36.64
CA ARG A 159 -13.12 -1.77 -35.70
C ARG A 159 -14.26 -1.24 -34.84
N GLY A 160 -14.17 -1.45 -33.53
CA GLY A 160 -15.14 -0.94 -32.58
C GLY A 160 -15.08 0.58 -32.46
N ALA A 161 -16.18 1.17 -32.00
CA ALA A 161 -16.29 2.60 -31.74
C ALA A 161 -16.24 2.86 -30.23
N ARG A 162 -15.49 3.88 -29.83
CA ARG A 162 -15.51 4.35 -28.44
C ARG A 162 -16.89 4.92 -28.10
N PRO A 163 -17.49 4.57 -26.95
CA PRO A 163 -18.77 5.12 -26.53
C PRO A 163 -18.65 6.62 -26.22
N GLY A 164 -19.76 7.36 -26.29
CA GLY A 164 -19.80 8.78 -25.97
C GLY A 164 -19.31 9.13 -24.55
N PHE A 165 -19.22 8.15 -23.65
CA PHE A 165 -18.58 8.29 -22.33
C PHE A 165 -17.19 8.93 -22.40
N TYR A 166 -16.37 8.58 -23.39
CA TYR A 166 -15.02 9.14 -23.54
C TYR A 166 -15.05 10.65 -23.83
N GLY A 167 -16.08 11.14 -24.53
CA GLY A 167 -16.31 12.57 -24.72
C GLY A 167 -16.89 13.28 -23.49
N GLU A 168 -17.48 12.53 -22.56
CA GLU A 168 -18.01 13.06 -21.29
C GLU A 168 -16.95 13.11 -20.17
N LEU A 169 -15.90 12.29 -20.26
CA LEU A 169 -14.82 12.19 -19.26
C LEU A 169 -14.24 13.54 -18.81
N PRO A 170 -13.97 14.53 -19.69
CA PRO A 170 -13.45 15.82 -19.25
C PRO A 170 -14.35 16.55 -18.23
N ALA A 171 -15.66 16.27 -18.26
CA ALA A 171 -16.66 16.82 -17.36
C ALA A 171 -16.98 15.90 -16.18
N VAL A 172 -16.44 14.69 -16.09
CA VAL A 172 -16.72 13.77 -14.97
C VAL A 172 -16.14 14.32 -13.68
N THR A 173 -16.95 14.36 -12.61
CA THR A 173 -16.51 14.80 -11.28
C THR A 173 -16.33 13.67 -10.28
N GLY A 174 -16.87 12.49 -10.57
CA GLY A 174 -16.67 11.31 -9.74
C GLY A 174 -17.34 10.09 -10.37
N MET A 175 -16.88 8.90 -9.99
CA MET A 175 -17.35 7.64 -10.55
C MET A 175 -17.20 6.47 -9.57
N PHE A 176 -18.06 5.46 -9.70
CA PHE A 176 -17.95 4.18 -9.00
C PHE A 176 -18.67 3.09 -9.81
N VAL A 177 -18.50 1.85 -9.39
CA VAL A 177 -19.18 0.71 -9.99
C VAL A 177 -20.01 -0.04 -8.96
N ASP A 178 -21.18 -0.48 -9.39
CA ASP A 178 -22.08 -1.36 -8.64
C ASP A 178 -22.99 -2.11 -9.61
N GLY A 179 -23.33 -3.38 -9.30
CA GLY A 179 -24.29 -4.15 -10.09
C GLY A 179 -24.02 -4.21 -11.61
N GLY A 180 -22.75 -4.25 -12.04
CA GLY A 180 -22.38 -4.25 -13.46
C GLY A 180 -22.62 -2.91 -14.18
N ARG A 181 -22.67 -1.81 -13.45
CA ARG A 181 -22.86 -0.46 -13.99
C ARG A 181 -21.79 0.49 -13.48
N LEU A 182 -21.31 1.35 -14.36
CA LEU A 182 -20.50 2.52 -14.03
C LEU A 182 -21.43 3.68 -13.77
N TYR A 183 -21.41 4.19 -12.54
CA TYR A 183 -22.11 5.38 -12.10
C TYR A 183 -21.16 6.57 -12.13
N TYR A 184 -21.64 7.73 -12.56
CA TYR A 184 -20.81 8.92 -12.65
C TYR A 184 -21.63 10.21 -12.61
N SER A 185 -21.00 11.28 -12.15
CA SER A 185 -21.56 12.64 -12.15
C SER A 185 -20.82 13.53 -13.15
N LEU A 186 -21.49 14.59 -13.60
CA LEU A 186 -20.94 15.56 -14.54
C LEU A 186 -20.90 16.96 -13.92
N SER A 187 -19.85 17.71 -14.22
CA SER A 187 -19.67 19.10 -13.80
C SER A 187 -20.80 19.96 -14.37
N GLY A 188 -21.40 20.81 -13.53
CA GLY A 188 -22.52 21.68 -13.93
C GLY A 188 -23.90 21.00 -13.93
N ASP A 189 -23.95 19.67 -13.79
CA ASP A 189 -25.18 18.89 -13.67
C ASP A 189 -25.48 18.55 -12.20
N VAL A 190 -26.72 18.15 -11.93
CA VAL A 190 -27.22 17.73 -10.62
C VAL A 190 -27.61 16.24 -10.59
N ASN A 191 -27.67 15.60 -11.76
CA ASN A 191 -28.06 14.21 -11.91
C ASN A 191 -26.88 13.26 -11.71
N LEU A 192 -27.18 12.05 -11.23
CA LEU A 192 -26.29 10.90 -11.30
C LEU A 192 -26.63 10.10 -12.56
N TYR A 193 -25.62 9.71 -13.33
CA TYR A 193 -25.77 8.92 -14.54
C TYR A 193 -25.20 7.52 -14.36
N SER A 194 -25.67 6.56 -15.15
CA SER A 194 -25.09 5.22 -15.23
C SER A 194 -25.00 4.70 -16.66
N ARG A 195 -24.03 3.82 -16.90
CA ARG A 195 -23.89 3.00 -18.11
C ARG A 195 -23.61 1.57 -17.68
N ALA A 196 -24.00 0.57 -18.46
CA ALA A 196 -23.54 -0.80 -18.19
C ALA A 196 -22.01 -0.86 -18.35
N PHE A 197 -21.35 -1.65 -17.50
CA PHE A 197 -19.90 -1.73 -17.40
C PHE A 197 -19.47 -3.18 -17.23
N SER A 198 -18.45 -3.60 -17.99
CA SER A 198 -17.78 -4.90 -17.81
C SER A 198 -16.51 -4.71 -16.99
N PRO A 199 -16.46 -5.25 -15.76
CA PRO A 199 -15.28 -5.16 -14.89
C PRO A 199 -14.01 -5.80 -15.47
N ASP A 200 -14.12 -6.82 -16.30
CA ASP A 200 -12.96 -7.56 -16.84
C ASP A 200 -12.23 -6.79 -17.94
N SER A 201 -13.01 -6.30 -18.91
CA SER A 201 -12.48 -5.61 -20.07
C SER A 201 -12.40 -4.09 -19.87
N GLY A 202 -13.14 -3.54 -18.91
CA GLY A 202 -13.37 -2.11 -18.80
C GLY A 202 -14.35 -1.56 -19.86
N THR A 203 -15.11 -2.43 -20.53
CA THR A 203 -16.07 -2.01 -21.55
C THR A 203 -17.19 -1.18 -20.92
N VAL A 204 -17.48 -0.02 -21.50
CA VAL A 204 -18.54 0.90 -21.10
C VAL A 204 -19.59 0.93 -22.20
N HIS A 205 -20.85 0.73 -21.83
CA HIS A 205 -21.95 0.70 -22.79
C HIS A 205 -22.30 2.12 -23.32
N PRO A 206 -22.63 2.28 -24.61
CA PRO A 206 -22.90 3.59 -25.22
C PRO A 206 -24.18 4.27 -24.74
N THR A 207 -25.11 3.53 -24.12
CA THR A 207 -26.36 4.10 -23.58
C THR A 207 -26.17 4.65 -22.18
N ARG A 208 -26.30 5.97 -22.03
CA ARG A 208 -26.41 6.65 -20.74
C ARG A 208 -27.83 6.53 -20.19
N VAL A 209 -27.94 6.32 -18.88
CA VAL A 209 -29.21 6.32 -18.15
C VAL A 209 -29.11 7.29 -16.98
N THR A 210 -30.09 8.17 -16.82
CA THR A 210 -30.23 8.99 -15.60
C THR A 210 -30.69 8.09 -14.47
N VAL A 211 -29.97 8.11 -13.35
CA VAL A 211 -30.31 7.32 -12.17
C VAL A 211 -31.62 7.86 -11.56
N PRO A 212 -32.65 7.02 -11.36
CA PRO A 212 -33.92 7.44 -10.78
C PRO A 212 -33.78 7.71 -9.26
N GLY A 213 -34.82 8.30 -8.67
CA GLY A 213 -34.89 8.56 -7.22
C GLY A 213 -34.44 9.96 -6.78
N GLY A 214 -34.19 10.87 -7.73
CA GLY A 214 -33.90 12.28 -7.49
C GLY A 214 -32.45 12.66 -7.83
N THR A 215 -31.99 13.80 -7.30
CA THR A 215 -30.68 14.39 -7.62
C THR A 215 -29.73 14.35 -6.42
N LEU A 216 -28.43 14.58 -6.66
CA LEU A 216 -27.41 14.71 -5.62
C LEU A 216 -26.83 16.13 -5.51
N GLY A 217 -27.26 17.04 -6.39
CA GLY A 217 -26.70 18.38 -6.50
C GLY A 217 -25.38 18.39 -7.28
N ARG A 218 -24.67 19.52 -7.27
CA ARG A 218 -23.38 19.66 -7.97
C ARG A 218 -22.26 19.06 -7.14
N LEU A 219 -21.53 18.11 -7.72
CA LEU A 219 -20.56 17.29 -7.00
C LEU A 219 -19.11 17.57 -7.40
N SER A 220 -18.19 17.51 -6.44
CA SER A 220 -16.74 17.48 -6.70
C SER A 220 -16.18 16.06 -6.72
N GLY A 221 -16.89 15.09 -6.16
CA GLY A 221 -16.42 13.72 -5.99
C GLY A 221 -17.48 12.85 -5.37
N LEU A 222 -17.36 11.54 -5.52
CA LEU A 222 -18.27 10.57 -4.92
C LEU A 222 -17.63 9.17 -4.93
N PHE A 223 -17.99 8.36 -3.95
CA PHE A 223 -17.64 6.95 -3.86
C PHE A 223 -18.84 6.13 -3.36
N PHE A 224 -18.76 4.81 -3.51
CA PHE A 224 -19.82 3.89 -3.10
C PHE A 224 -19.28 2.89 -2.08
N ALA A 225 -20.06 2.63 -1.05
CA ALA A 225 -19.72 1.66 -0.01
C ALA A 225 -20.93 0.87 0.44
N GLY A 226 -20.86 -0.46 0.32
CA GLY A 226 -21.97 -1.36 0.62
C GLY A 226 -23.20 -1.05 -0.25
N SER A 227 -24.15 -0.28 0.29
CA SER A 227 -25.39 0.15 -0.40
C SER A 227 -25.58 1.67 -0.41
N THR A 228 -24.52 2.43 -0.12
CA THR A 228 -24.60 3.87 0.14
C THR A 228 -23.65 4.63 -0.76
N VAL A 229 -24.17 5.65 -1.45
CA VAL A 229 -23.37 6.64 -2.18
C VAL A 229 -22.97 7.73 -1.21
N TYR A 230 -21.67 7.94 -1.09
CA TYR A 230 -21.08 9.07 -0.40
C TYR A 230 -20.63 10.10 -1.44
N TYR A 231 -21.01 11.36 -1.28
CA TYR A 231 -20.83 12.39 -2.30
C TYR A 231 -20.47 13.73 -1.70
N VAL A 232 -19.57 14.45 -2.39
CA VAL A 232 -18.97 15.70 -1.93
C VAL A 232 -19.62 16.87 -2.66
N GLY A 233 -20.18 17.82 -1.92
CA GLY A 233 -20.73 19.04 -2.50
C GLY A 233 -19.62 19.92 -3.09
N ALA A 234 -19.78 20.34 -4.35
CA ALA A 234 -18.77 21.13 -5.04
C ALA A 234 -18.53 22.51 -4.41
N ALA A 235 -19.59 23.11 -3.86
CA ALA A 235 -19.54 24.45 -3.28
C ALA A 235 -18.96 24.48 -1.86
N ASP A 236 -19.27 23.47 -1.05
CA ASP A 236 -19.05 23.50 0.40
C ASP A 236 -18.09 22.42 0.92
N GLY A 237 -17.72 21.45 0.09
CA GLY A 237 -16.83 20.33 0.45
C GLY A 237 -17.41 19.36 1.47
N THR A 238 -18.70 19.51 1.79
CA THR A 238 -19.39 18.64 2.74
C THR A 238 -19.63 17.26 2.11
N LEU A 239 -19.21 16.22 2.82
CA LEU A 239 -19.49 14.82 2.51
C LEU A 239 -20.89 14.45 3.01
N ARG A 240 -21.73 13.98 2.10
CA ARG A 240 -23.08 13.53 2.34
C ARG A 240 -23.21 12.06 1.95
N SER A 241 -24.21 11.38 2.50
CA SER A 241 -24.55 10.00 2.16
C SER A 241 -26.01 9.87 1.76
N ARG A 242 -26.29 8.93 0.86
CA ARG A 242 -27.65 8.55 0.44
C ARG A 242 -27.65 7.10 -0.05
N ALA A 243 -28.72 6.36 0.22
CA ALA A 243 -28.82 4.98 -0.20
C ALA A 243 -28.97 4.87 -1.73
N LEU A 244 -28.38 3.82 -2.31
CA LEU A 244 -28.61 3.39 -3.68
C LEU A 244 -29.03 1.93 -3.63
N ILE A 245 -30.28 1.66 -3.99
CA ILE A 245 -30.88 0.33 -3.91
C ILE A 245 -31.30 -0.06 -5.32
N ASN A 246 -30.72 -1.15 -5.84
CA ASN A 246 -31.00 -1.66 -7.19
C ASN A 246 -30.88 -0.54 -8.26
N GLY A 247 -29.81 0.27 -8.15
CA GLY A 247 -29.57 1.38 -9.07
C GLY A 247 -30.55 2.54 -8.99
N THR A 248 -31.29 2.69 -7.90
CA THR A 248 -32.21 3.81 -7.63
C THR A 248 -31.80 4.53 -6.35
N LEU A 249 -31.70 5.87 -6.39
CA LEU A 249 -31.44 6.66 -5.19
C LEU A 249 -32.64 6.59 -4.23
N SER A 250 -32.38 6.36 -2.96
CA SER A 250 -33.41 6.14 -1.95
C SER A 250 -33.12 6.90 -0.65
N GLY A 251 -34.19 7.25 0.08
CA GLY A 251 -34.12 7.97 1.34
C GLY A 251 -33.62 9.42 1.22
N PRO A 252 -33.56 10.14 2.35
CA PRO A 252 -33.01 11.49 2.42
C PRO A 252 -31.48 11.48 2.38
N ALA A 253 -30.91 12.62 1.98
CA ALA A 253 -29.49 12.89 2.13
C ALA A 253 -29.14 13.10 3.62
N LYS A 254 -28.01 12.54 4.07
CA LYS A 254 -27.45 12.77 5.41
C LYS A 254 -26.07 13.42 5.32
N VAL A 255 -25.84 14.49 6.06
CA VAL A 255 -24.50 15.07 6.25
C VAL A 255 -23.68 14.15 7.15
N VAL A 256 -22.44 13.82 6.73
CA VAL A 256 -21.59 12.85 7.42
C VAL A 256 -20.30 13.47 7.94
N SER A 257 -19.68 14.35 7.15
CA SER A 257 -18.43 15.05 7.44
C SER A 257 -18.35 16.32 6.60
N GLY A 258 -17.53 17.31 6.96
CA GLY A 258 -17.40 18.53 6.17
C GLY A 258 -16.78 19.70 6.92
N PRO A 259 -16.43 20.79 6.23
CA PRO A 259 -15.67 21.88 6.83
C PRO A 259 -16.37 22.53 8.04
N SER A 260 -17.71 22.59 8.02
CA SER A 260 -18.52 23.11 9.12
C SER A 260 -18.94 22.06 10.16
N VAL A 261 -18.58 20.79 9.96
CA VAL A 261 -18.96 19.66 10.82
C VAL A 261 -17.76 19.23 11.67
N ASP A 262 -16.65 18.90 11.03
CA ASP A 262 -15.44 18.34 11.66
C ASP A 262 -14.15 18.97 11.10
N GLY A 263 -14.28 20.06 10.33
CA GLY A 263 -13.15 20.73 9.69
C GLY A 263 -12.54 19.99 8.49
N SER A 264 -13.10 18.84 8.10
CA SER A 264 -12.61 18.07 6.95
C SER A 264 -13.14 18.61 5.64
N ASP A 265 -12.27 18.77 4.64
CA ASP A 265 -12.67 19.02 3.26
C ASP A 265 -12.42 17.77 2.42
N TRP A 266 -13.39 17.42 1.58
CA TRP A 266 -13.37 16.21 0.76
C TRP A 266 -13.27 16.50 -0.74
N ARG A 267 -13.12 17.78 -1.13
CA ARG A 267 -13.07 18.16 -2.55
C ARG A 267 -11.75 17.74 -3.18
N GLY A 268 -11.87 16.94 -4.24
CA GLY A 268 -10.76 16.54 -5.10
C GLY A 268 -11.26 16.26 -6.51
N ARG A 269 -10.34 15.89 -7.39
CA ARG A 269 -10.61 15.41 -8.76
C ARG A 269 -10.98 13.93 -8.83
N ALA A 270 -10.64 13.18 -7.78
CA ALA A 270 -11.09 11.83 -7.53
C ALA A 270 -11.34 11.64 -6.03
N VAL A 271 -12.39 10.92 -5.68
CA VAL A 271 -12.65 10.46 -4.31
C VAL A 271 -13.07 9.00 -4.38
N PHE A 272 -12.33 8.09 -3.78
CA PHE A 272 -12.59 6.66 -3.94
C PHE A 272 -12.16 5.83 -2.73
N LEU A 273 -12.78 4.66 -2.55
CA LEU A 273 -12.30 3.69 -1.57
C LEU A 273 -11.08 2.95 -2.10
N GLY A 274 -10.02 2.95 -1.30
CA GLY A 274 -8.77 2.30 -1.63
C GLY A 274 -8.38 1.20 -0.63
N PRO A 275 -7.30 0.48 -0.93
CA PRO A 275 -6.65 -0.48 -0.01
C PRO A 275 -5.96 0.21 1.18
N GLY A 276 -5.39 -0.61 2.05
CA GLY A 276 -4.78 -0.20 3.33
C GLY A 276 -5.77 -0.20 4.49
N ALA A 277 -5.28 -0.40 5.71
CA ALA A 277 -6.10 -0.30 6.92
C ALA A 277 -6.23 1.15 7.42
N GLN A 278 -6.95 1.29 8.54
CA GLN A 278 -7.24 2.55 9.21
C GLN A 278 -5.99 3.30 9.53
N GLY A 279 -5.68 4.48 8.96
CA GLY A 279 -4.57 5.33 9.44
C GLY A 279 -4.34 5.14 10.95
N ASN A 280 -3.27 4.40 11.28
CA ASN A 280 -3.32 3.29 12.25
C ASN A 280 -2.75 3.66 13.61
N PRO A 281 -3.08 2.94 14.69
CA PRO A 281 -2.22 2.90 15.86
C PRO A 281 -0.75 2.54 15.50
N ALA A 282 -0.52 1.79 14.42
CA ALA A 282 0.79 1.51 13.82
C ALA A 282 1.49 2.70 13.18
N ASP A 283 0.73 3.71 12.73
CA ASP A 283 1.27 4.97 12.22
C ASP A 283 1.61 5.95 13.36
N THR A 284 1.39 5.58 14.64
CA THR A 284 1.95 6.32 15.78
C THR A 284 3.43 6.02 16.00
N ILE A 285 3.90 4.87 15.49
CA ILE A 285 5.31 4.52 15.63
C ILE A 285 6.13 5.41 14.72
N SER A 286 7.17 6.04 15.25
CA SER A 286 8.12 6.85 14.46
C SER A 286 9.53 6.72 15.00
N PHE A 287 10.52 6.80 14.12
CA PHE A 287 11.92 6.76 14.51
C PHE A 287 12.34 8.08 15.15
N VAL A 288 12.95 8.00 16.34
CA VAL A 288 13.44 9.16 17.10
C VAL A 288 14.92 9.37 16.85
N GLY A 289 15.72 8.31 16.85
CA GLY A 289 17.16 8.43 16.64
C GLY A 289 17.92 7.13 16.89
N ALA A 290 19.20 7.15 16.55
CA ALA A 290 20.15 6.07 16.81
C ALA A 290 21.42 6.60 17.49
N GLY A 291 22.07 5.75 18.28
CA GLY A 291 23.41 5.96 18.78
C GLY A 291 24.21 4.68 18.63
N ASN A 292 25.50 4.78 18.29
CA ASN A 292 26.33 3.60 18.05
C ASN A 292 27.73 3.68 18.66
N TYR A 293 28.35 2.51 18.76
CA TYR A 293 29.75 2.32 19.10
C TYR A 293 30.32 1.13 18.31
N SER A 294 31.55 1.27 17.80
CA SER A 294 32.31 0.12 17.30
C SER A 294 33.77 0.15 17.75
N GLY A 295 34.34 -1.02 18.01
CA GLY A 295 35.75 -1.14 18.33
C GLY A 295 36.18 -2.47 18.95
N THR A 296 37.49 -2.68 19.04
CA THR A 296 38.07 -3.76 19.85
C THR A 296 38.11 -3.33 21.30
N THR A 297 37.27 -3.93 22.15
CA THR A 297 37.10 -3.44 23.52
C THR A 297 36.78 -4.57 24.51
N ARG A 298 36.83 -4.24 25.81
CA ARG A 298 36.17 -5.00 26.89
C ARG A 298 34.89 -4.31 27.39
N SER A 299 34.63 -3.07 26.94
CA SER A 299 33.45 -2.29 27.29
C SER A 299 33.13 -1.31 26.15
N GLY A 300 31.93 -1.43 25.57
CA GLY A 300 31.42 -0.53 24.53
C GLY A 300 30.28 0.31 25.08
N SER A 301 30.20 1.57 24.69
CA SER A 301 29.17 2.49 25.19
C SER A 301 28.73 3.49 24.13
N THR A 302 27.43 3.79 24.10
CA THR A 302 26.84 4.89 23.31
C THR A 302 25.89 5.72 24.17
N ALA A 303 25.67 6.97 23.77
CA ALA A 303 24.60 7.78 24.33
C ALA A 303 23.24 7.39 23.74
N VAL A 304 22.19 7.47 24.56
CA VAL A 304 20.81 7.49 24.10
C VAL A 304 20.57 8.79 23.31
N PRO A 305 19.90 8.75 22.14
CA PRO A 305 19.57 9.94 21.36
C PRO A 305 18.94 11.08 22.18
N GLY A 306 19.28 12.32 21.83
CA GLY A 306 18.86 13.51 22.59
C GLY A 306 17.36 13.81 22.56
N ASP A 307 16.65 13.32 21.55
CA ASP A 307 15.21 13.55 21.35
C ASP A 307 14.31 12.48 22.01
N VAL A 308 14.90 11.57 22.79
CA VAL A 308 14.16 10.54 23.53
C VAL A 308 13.25 11.19 24.59
N ALA A 309 12.03 10.68 24.67
CA ALA A 309 11.03 11.05 25.66
C ALA A 309 10.63 9.83 26.49
N ALA A 310 10.05 10.08 27.67
CA ALA A 310 9.47 9.01 28.48
C ALA A 310 8.38 8.26 27.68
N GLY A 311 8.41 6.94 27.71
CA GLY A 311 7.50 6.07 26.96
C GLY A 311 8.02 5.65 25.57
N ASP A 312 9.09 6.26 25.05
CA ASP A 312 9.71 5.81 23.81
C ASP A 312 10.31 4.39 24.00
N GLY A 313 10.15 3.53 23.00
CA GLY A 313 10.75 2.21 22.96
C GLY A 313 12.20 2.29 22.51
N MET A 314 13.08 1.63 23.26
CA MET A 314 14.50 1.50 22.95
C MET A 314 14.80 0.05 22.59
N LEU A 315 15.46 -0.15 21.46
CA LEU A 315 16.05 -1.41 21.05
C LEU A 315 17.57 -1.27 21.12
N LEU A 316 18.25 -2.30 21.58
CA LEU A 316 19.71 -2.37 21.58
C LEU A 316 20.13 -3.65 20.87
N LEU A 317 20.92 -3.51 19.80
CA LEU A 317 21.57 -4.63 19.13
C LEU A 317 23.06 -4.55 19.41
N VAL A 318 23.61 -5.64 19.93
CA VAL A 318 25.07 -5.78 20.12
C VAL A 318 25.52 -7.00 19.35
N THR A 319 26.49 -6.79 18.47
CA THR A 319 27.14 -7.87 17.74
C THR A 319 28.61 -7.93 18.13
N VAL A 320 29.05 -9.09 18.60
CA VAL A 320 30.45 -9.38 18.93
C VAL A 320 31.01 -10.44 17.99
N ASN A 321 32.28 -10.32 17.65
CA ASN A 321 32.94 -11.23 16.72
C ASN A 321 33.29 -12.61 17.32
N SER A 322 33.03 -12.82 18.62
CA SER A 322 33.36 -14.03 19.37
C SER A 322 32.26 -14.45 20.36
N VAL A 323 31.67 -15.64 20.15
CA VAL A 323 30.71 -16.29 21.06
C VAL A 323 31.29 -16.60 22.45
N THR A 324 32.62 -16.65 22.60
CA THR A 324 33.29 -16.85 23.90
C THR A 324 33.44 -15.56 24.70
N GLN A 325 33.11 -14.42 24.10
CA GLN A 325 33.09 -13.10 24.74
C GLN A 325 31.66 -12.55 24.70
N PRO A 326 30.68 -13.21 25.34
CA PRO A 326 29.29 -12.77 25.27
C PRO A 326 29.13 -11.39 25.95
N PRO A 327 28.32 -10.48 25.35
CA PRO A 327 27.97 -9.23 26.00
C PRO A 327 27.21 -9.45 27.31
N SER A 328 27.50 -8.61 28.31
CA SER A 328 26.68 -8.49 29.51
C SER A 328 25.28 -7.95 29.16
N ALA A 329 24.34 -8.04 30.10
CA ALA A 329 23.16 -7.19 30.03
C ALA A 329 23.57 -5.70 29.98
N PRO A 330 22.79 -4.83 29.33
CA PRO A 330 23.12 -3.42 29.22
C PRO A 330 23.08 -2.73 30.59
N GLN A 331 24.05 -1.86 30.81
CA GLN A 331 24.29 -1.12 32.05
C GLN A 331 24.12 0.39 31.83
N GLY A 332 23.97 1.14 32.91
CA GLY A 332 23.76 2.60 32.90
C GLY A 332 22.27 2.98 32.96
N LEU A 333 21.38 2.15 32.41
CA LEU A 333 19.93 2.25 32.55
C LEU A 333 19.37 0.87 32.92
N ASP A 334 18.67 0.76 34.05
CA ASP A 334 18.10 -0.51 34.53
C ASP A 334 16.81 -0.88 33.81
N GLY A 335 16.54 -2.16 33.55
CA GLY A 335 15.24 -2.62 33.00
C GLY A 335 15.25 -2.98 31.52
N TRP A 336 16.43 -3.29 30.98
CA TRP A 336 16.56 -3.96 29.69
C TRP A 336 16.11 -5.43 29.78
N ARG A 337 15.31 -5.86 28.82
CA ARG A 337 14.90 -7.25 28.63
C ARG A 337 15.55 -7.81 27.37
N GLU A 338 16.15 -8.99 27.46
CA GLU A 338 16.65 -9.69 26.27
C GLU A 338 15.47 -10.26 25.46
N VAL A 339 15.39 -9.90 24.18
CA VAL A 339 14.39 -10.43 23.23
C VAL A 339 14.90 -11.73 22.61
N GLY A 340 16.19 -11.77 22.26
CA GLY A 340 16.80 -12.97 21.71
C GLY A 340 18.26 -12.80 21.33
N ARG A 341 18.89 -13.93 20.97
CA ARG A 341 20.28 -14.00 20.52
C ARG A 341 20.46 -14.93 19.32
N ARG A 342 21.41 -14.61 18.45
CA ARG A 342 21.75 -15.38 17.24
C ARG A 342 23.25 -15.50 17.07
N SER A 343 23.75 -16.73 17.00
CA SER A 343 25.14 -17.02 16.62
C SER A 343 25.27 -17.31 15.13
N ALA A 344 26.33 -16.80 14.52
CA ALA A 344 26.73 -17.10 13.13
C ALA A 344 28.23 -17.47 13.12
N GLY A 345 28.51 -18.76 13.27
CA GLY A 345 29.86 -19.27 13.50
C GLY A 345 30.45 -18.68 14.79
N SER A 346 31.52 -17.89 14.70
CA SER A 346 32.10 -17.24 15.88
C SER A 346 31.40 -15.95 16.28
N MET A 347 30.54 -15.37 15.43
CA MET A 347 29.86 -14.11 15.72
C MET A 347 28.61 -14.35 16.57
N LEU A 348 28.27 -13.40 17.45
CA LEU A 348 27.06 -13.41 18.27
C LEU A 348 26.38 -12.05 18.20
N THR A 349 25.10 -12.01 17.82
CA THR A 349 24.23 -10.84 17.94
C THR A 349 23.20 -11.07 19.04
N VAL A 350 22.97 -10.07 19.88
CA VAL A 350 21.93 -10.08 20.92
C VAL A 350 21.07 -8.83 20.79
N LEU A 351 19.75 -9.01 20.88
CA LEU A 351 18.74 -7.95 20.85
C LEU A 351 18.12 -7.80 22.24
N TRP A 352 18.14 -6.58 22.76
CA TRP A 352 17.40 -6.18 23.96
C TRP A 352 16.38 -5.10 23.64
N GLU A 353 15.38 -4.99 24.50
CA GLU A 353 14.39 -3.93 24.48
C GLU A 353 14.27 -3.26 25.86
N ARG A 354 13.80 -2.02 25.87
CA ARG A 354 13.52 -1.22 27.07
C ARG A 354 12.51 -0.11 26.73
N VAL A 355 11.74 0.35 27.71
CA VAL A 355 10.93 1.58 27.61
C VAL A 355 11.64 2.71 28.34
N ALA A 356 11.75 3.87 27.69
CA ALA A 356 12.43 5.03 28.22
C ALA A 356 11.66 5.69 29.36
N SER A 357 12.42 6.17 30.36
CA SER A 357 11.93 6.98 31.48
C SER A 357 12.28 8.46 31.28
N ALA A 358 11.64 9.34 32.05
CA ALA A 358 11.91 10.77 31.95
C ALA A 358 13.36 11.11 32.31
N GLY A 359 14.00 11.98 31.52
CA GLY A 359 15.37 12.46 31.78
C GLY A 359 16.50 11.55 31.27
N GLU A 360 16.20 10.52 30.47
CA GLU A 360 17.21 9.58 29.94
C GLU A 360 17.91 10.07 28.65
N ALA A 361 17.52 11.22 28.10
CA ALA A 361 18.17 11.81 26.93
C ALA A 361 19.66 12.06 27.17
N GLY A 362 20.51 11.58 26.25
CA GLY A 362 21.96 11.70 26.35
C GLY A 362 22.63 10.84 27.43
N THR A 363 21.87 10.05 28.19
CA THR A 363 22.46 9.09 29.15
C THR A 363 23.22 7.98 28.42
N THR A 364 24.18 7.35 29.09
CA THR A 364 25.06 6.36 28.46
C THR A 364 24.57 4.94 28.73
N VAL A 365 24.46 4.14 27.66
CA VAL A 365 24.23 2.70 27.73
C VAL A 365 25.57 1.99 27.47
N THR A 366 25.93 1.06 28.37
CA THR A 366 27.22 0.36 28.33
C THR A 366 27.03 -1.16 28.33
N VAL A 367 27.86 -1.88 27.59
CA VAL A 367 27.92 -3.34 27.59
C VAL A 367 29.36 -3.79 27.82
N SER A 368 29.55 -4.68 28.78
CA SER A 368 30.87 -5.23 29.13
C SER A 368 31.08 -6.62 28.54
N LEU A 369 32.35 -6.97 28.30
CA LEU A 369 32.80 -8.28 27.80
C LEU A 369 33.80 -8.92 28.78
N PRO A 370 33.84 -10.26 28.91
CA PRO A 370 34.82 -10.94 29.76
C PRO A 370 36.28 -10.71 29.32
N GLY A 371 36.51 -10.37 28.06
CA GLY A 371 37.79 -10.22 27.39
C GLY A 371 37.68 -9.32 26.16
N TYR A 372 38.80 -9.06 25.48
CA TYR A 372 38.81 -8.22 24.28
C TYR A 372 38.16 -8.94 23.10
N ALA A 373 37.21 -8.26 22.45
CA ALA A 373 36.62 -8.68 21.18
C ALA A 373 36.22 -7.45 20.35
N ASN A 374 36.00 -7.66 19.05
CA ASN A 374 35.41 -6.62 18.22
C ASN A 374 33.92 -6.59 18.46
N LEU A 375 33.42 -5.41 18.81
CA LEU A 375 32.04 -5.17 19.16
C LEU A 375 31.49 -4.05 18.27
N ASP A 376 30.27 -4.27 17.81
CA ASP A 376 29.34 -3.27 17.30
C ASP A 376 28.15 -3.20 18.26
N LEU A 377 27.71 -2.00 18.59
CA LEU A 377 26.60 -1.70 19.49
C LEU A 377 25.79 -0.56 18.89
N GLN A 378 24.49 -0.76 18.72
CA GLN A 378 23.56 0.26 18.23
C GLN A 378 22.31 0.31 19.13
N VAL A 379 22.01 1.50 19.66
CA VAL A 379 20.73 1.84 20.30
C VAL A 379 19.84 2.50 19.26
N LEU A 380 18.60 2.03 19.15
CA LEU A 380 17.57 2.56 18.25
C LEU A 380 16.36 2.96 19.09
N VAL A 381 15.83 4.16 18.84
CA VAL A 381 14.71 4.69 19.62
C VAL A 381 13.51 4.95 18.71
N TYR A 382 12.36 4.46 19.14
CA TYR A 382 11.07 4.62 18.47
C TYR A 382 10.03 5.18 19.42
N ARG A 383 9.29 6.18 18.97
CA ARG A 383 8.12 6.71 19.67
C ARG A 383 6.89 5.87 19.31
N GLY A 384 5.86 5.85 20.15
CA GLY A 384 4.58 5.19 19.86
C GLY A 384 4.53 3.67 20.08
N THR A 385 5.64 3.07 20.52
CA THR A 385 5.69 1.64 20.86
C THR A 385 4.99 1.33 22.19
N SER A 386 4.69 0.05 22.43
CA SER A 386 4.07 -0.41 23.67
C SER A 386 4.87 -0.01 24.92
N PRO A 387 4.24 0.61 25.94
CA PRO A 387 4.91 1.06 27.16
C PRO A 387 5.29 -0.08 28.11
N VAL A 388 5.04 -1.33 27.74
CA VAL A 388 5.38 -2.53 28.53
C VAL A 388 6.28 -3.53 27.79
N GLY A 389 6.52 -3.32 26.50
CA GLY A 389 7.32 -4.23 25.68
C GLY A 389 7.36 -3.79 24.21
N PRO A 390 8.33 -2.97 23.79
CA PRO A 390 8.40 -2.40 22.45
C PRO A 390 8.50 -3.41 21.31
N VAL A 391 8.94 -4.64 21.56
CA VAL A 391 9.09 -5.69 20.53
C VAL A 391 7.95 -6.70 20.63
N ALA A 392 7.16 -6.79 19.56
CA ALA A 392 6.09 -7.78 19.43
C ALA A 392 6.64 -9.17 19.07
N SER A 393 7.59 -9.21 18.14
CA SER A 393 8.31 -10.43 17.80
C SER A 393 9.64 -10.13 17.12
N ALA A 394 10.59 -11.05 17.20
CA ALA A 394 11.86 -10.95 16.50
C ALA A 394 12.26 -12.32 15.93
N THR A 395 12.50 -12.37 14.63
CA THR A 395 12.97 -13.57 13.93
C THR A 395 14.38 -13.31 13.41
N SER A 396 15.26 -14.31 13.52
CA SER A 396 16.66 -14.16 13.09
C SER A 396 17.20 -15.39 12.38
N GLN A 397 18.15 -15.15 11.49
CA GLN A 397 18.82 -16.16 10.68
C GLN A 397 20.34 -15.99 10.75
N ALA A 398 21.06 -17.12 10.67
CA ALA A 398 22.51 -17.14 10.52
C ALA A 398 22.88 -17.57 9.11
N GLU A 399 23.85 -16.89 8.51
CA GLU A 399 24.42 -17.23 7.23
C GLU A 399 25.88 -17.69 7.42
N LEU A 400 26.14 -18.93 7.01
CA LEU A 400 27.44 -19.59 7.18
C LEU A 400 28.18 -19.82 5.86
N ALA A 401 27.49 -19.64 4.73
CA ALA A 401 28.07 -19.67 3.41
C ALA A 401 28.70 -18.30 3.10
N SER A 402 29.85 -18.30 2.40
CA SER A 402 30.48 -17.05 1.97
C SER A 402 29.58 -16.38 0.92
N SER A 403 29.07 -15.19 1.25
CA SER A 403 28.15 -14.43 0.41
C SER A 403 28.39 -12.93 0.57
N ALA A 404 28.19 -12.18 -0.51
CA ALA A 404 28.14 -10.71 -0.49
C ALA A 404 26.69 -10.19 -0.38
N SER A 405 25.71 -11.10 -0.31
CA SER A 405 24.29 -10.81 -0.18
C SER A 405 23.76 -11.44 1.09
N HIS A 406 23.11 -10.63 1.93
CA HIS A 406 22.58 -11.04 3.23
C HIS A 406 21.08 -10.80 3.28
N THR A 407 20.30 -11.85 3.59
CA THR A 407 18.84 -11.84 3.49
C THR A 407 18.20 -11.89 4.87
N THR A 408 17.25 -11.00 5.17
CA THR A 408 16.47 -11.09 6.41
C THR A 408 15.44 -12.22 6.35
N PRO A 409 15.16 -12.91 7.47
CA PRO A 409 14.11 -13.93 7.50
C PRO A 409 12.73 -13.31 7.28
N SER A 410 11.82 -14.04 6.63
CA SER A 410 10.42 -13.63 6.55
C SER A 410 9.66 -13.97 7.84
N VAL A 411 8.76 -13.08 8.26
CA VAL A 411 7.92 -13.23 9.44
C VAL A 411 6.47 -12.91 9.08
N ALA A 412 5.55 -13.64 9.71
CA ALA A 412 4.13 -13.36 9.62
C ALA A 412 3.79 -12.15 10.49
N VAL A 413 3.26 -11.11 9.87
CA VAL A 413 2.69 -9.95 10.55
C VAL A 413 1.19 -10.22 10.74
N GLY A 414 0.75 -10.38 11.99
CA GLY A 414 -0.62 -10.77 12.34
C GLY A 414 -1.64 -9.61 12.27
N GLY A 415 -1.15 -8.38 12.22
CA GLY A 415 -1.89 -7.12 12.08
C GLY A 415 -1.00 -6.10 11.35
N GLU A 416 -1.34 -4.82 11.35
CA GLU A 416 -0.37 -3.82 10.89
C GLU A 416 0.74 -3.63 11.95
N SER A 417 1.99 -3.40 11.55
CA SER A 417 3.12 -3.28 12.47
C SER A 417 4.27 -2.47 11.85
N TRP A 418 5.10 -1.81 12.66
CA TRP A 418 6.37 -1.24 12.19
C TRP A 418 7.47 -2.29 12.25
N VAL A 419 8.23 -2.47 11.16
CA VAL A 419 9.18 -3.59 11.06
C VAL A 419 10.60 -3.11 10.76
N LEU A 420 11.55 -3.58 11.57
CA LEU A 420 12.97 -3.35 11.36
C LEU A 420 13.60 -4.56 10.67
N SER A 421 14.54 -4.26 9.79
CA SER A 421 15.47 -5.21 9.19
C SER A 421 16.90 -4.87 9.63
N TRP A 422 17.59 -5.87 10.15
CA TRP A 422 18.97 -5.75 10.60
C TRP A 422 19.86 -6.76 9.89
N TRP A 423 21.05 -6.31 9.50
CA TRP A 423 22.12 -7.15 8.99
C TRP A 423 23.40 -6.85 9.74
N ALA A 424 24.12 -7.89 10.13
CA ALA A 424 25.49 -7.76 10.59
C ALA A 424 26.37 -8.85 9.96
N ASP A 425 27.62 -8.52 9.67
CA ASP A 425 28.65 -9.47 9.26
C ASP A 425 29.90 -9.35 10.12
N LYS A 426 30.68 -10.43 10.18
CA LYS A 426 32.06 -10.40 10.64
C LYS A 426 32.97 -10.46 9.43
N SER A 427 33.84 -9.47 9.28
CA SER A 427 34.70 -9.32 8.11
C SER A 427 36.03 -8.67 8.48
N SER A 428 37.00 -8.75 7.58
CA SER A 428 38.21 -7.91 7.61
C SER A 428 38.25 -6.94 6.44
N THR A 429 37.27 -7.00 5.54
CA THR A 429 37.30 -6.32 4.23
C THR A 429 36.00 -5.63 3.85
N THR A 430 34.93 -5.79 4.63
CA THR A 430 33.65 -5.11 4.39
C THR A 430 33.78 -3.63 4.75
N THR A 431 33.72 -2.76 3.74
CA THR A 431 33.82 -1.29 3.93
C THR A 431 32.55 -0.56 3.59
N THR A 432 31.55 -1.24 3.01
CA THR A 432 30.31 -0.60 2.55
C THR A 432 29.15 -1.59 2.55
N TRP A 433 28.00 -1.12 3.05
CA TRP A 433 26.70 -1.76 2.90
C TRP A 433 25.86 -1.02 1.87
N THR A 434 25.12 -1.75 1.05
CA THR A 434 24.06 -1.23 0.17
C THR A 434 22.73 -1.80 0.64
N ALA A 435 21.85 -0.91 1.08
CA ALA A 435 20.52 -1.28 1.55
C ALA A 435 19.58 -1.66 0.39
N PRO A 436 18.62 -2.57 0.61
CA PRO A 436 17.59 -2.86 -0.38
C PRO A 436 16.61 -1.68 -0.53
N GLY A 437 16.01 -1.56 -1.71
CA GLY A 437 14.99 -0.54 -1.98
C GLY A 437 13.71 -0.75 -1.16
N GLY A 438 13.01 0.34 -0.85
CA GLY A 438 11.74 0.31 -0.12
C GLY A 438 11.87 0.29 1.41
N LEU A 439 13.08 0.48 1.94
CA LEU A 439 13.33 0.64 3.39
C LEU A 439 13.94 2.02 3.69
N SER A 440 13.74 2.49 4.92
CA SER A 440 14.38 3.67 5.46
C SER A 440 15.61 3.27 6.27
N VAL A 441 16.80 3.58 5.76
CA VAL A 441 18.06 3.33 6.48
C VAL A 441 18.13 4.21 7.72
N ARG A 442 18.43 3.61 8.87
CA ARG A 442 18.53 4.32 10.16
C ARG A 442 19.96 4.51 10.60
N ASP A 443 20.80 3.50 10.43
CA ASP A 443 22.21 3.59 10.79
C ASP A 443 23.04 2.52 10.06
N VAL A 444 24.34 2.79 9.89
CA VAL A 444 25.32 1.91 9.25
C VAL A 444 26.62 2.01 10.05
N VAL A 445 27.12 0.88 10.52
CA VAL A 445 28.38 0.82 11.27
C VAL A 445 29.38 -0.05 10.54
N ILE A 446 30.56 0.52 10.27
CA ILE A 446 31.70 -0.20 9.68
C ILE A 446 32.81 -0.27 10.73
N GLY A 447 33.06 -1.46 11.24
CA GLY A 447 34.20 -1.71 12.11
C GLY A 447 35.55 -1.59 11.39
N SER A 448 36.64 -1.72 12.15
CA SER A 448 38.00 -1.63 11.61
C SER A 448 38.93 -2.69 12.22
N GLY A 449 40.08 -2.93 11.57
CA GLY A 449 41.04 -3.94 12.01
C GLY A 449 40.80 -5.31 11.39
N THR A 450 41.05 -6.38 12.16
CA THR A 450 40.88 -7.77 11.68
C THR A 450 39.67 -8.42 12.31
N GLY A 451 38.83 -9.09 11.51
CA GLY A 451 37.63 -9.78 11.97
C GLY A 451 36.69 -8.87 12.75
N TYR A 452 36.54 -7.62 12.34
CA TYR A 452 35.61 -6.66 12.91
C TYR A 452 34.18 -7.03 12.54
N VAL A 453 33.25 -6.37 13.23
CA VAL A 453 31.83 -6.47 12.94
C VAL A 453 31.42 -5.23 12.14
N SER A 454 30.59 -5.42 11.14
CA SER A 454 29.89 -4.34 10.46
C SER A 454 28.40 -4.63 10.39
N SER A 455 27.59 -3.59 10.27
CA SER A 455 26.14 -3.72 10.34
C SER A 455 25.41 -2.61 9.58
N LEU A 456 24.16 -2.92 9.25
CA LEU A 456 23.18 -2.04 8.64
C LEU A 456 21.86 -2.25 9.36
N VAL A 457 21.17 -1.16 9.66
CA VAL A 457 19.78 -1.20 10.13
C VAL A 457 18.91 -0.28 9.29
N ALA A 458 17.77 -0.83 8.88
CA ALA A 458 16.73 -0.11 8.18
C ALA A 458 15.35 -0.55 8.72
N ASP A 459 14.34 0.27 8.50
CA ASP A 459 12.96 -0.08 8.83
C ASP A 459 12.01 0.20 7.68
N SER A 460 10.75 -0.21 7.86
CA SER A 460 9.67 -0.03 6.89
C SER A 460 9.33 1.44 6.60
N GLY A 461 9.77 2.39 7.43
CA GLY A 461 9.46 3.81 7.34
C GLY A 461 7.99 4.19 7.59
N ARG A 462 7.14 3.19 7.84
CA ARG A 462 5.70 3.26 8.09
C ARG A 462 5.21 1.91 8.62
N ALA A 463 3.95 1.85 9.05
CA ALA A 463 3.27 0.58 9.29
C ALA A 463 3.24 -0.30 8.01
N VAL A 464 3.41 -1.61 8.19
CA VAL A 464 3.29 -2.63 7.15
C VAL A 464 2.03 -3.45 7.42
N PRO A 465 1.26 -3.85 6.39
CA PRO A 465 0.03 -4.60 6.57
C PRO A 465 0.29 -6.03 7.05
N ALA A 466 -0.77 -6.69 7.52
CA ALA A 466 -0.74 -8.12 7.81
C ALA A 466 -0.34 -8.94 6.57
N GLY A 467 0.50 -9.95 6.77
CA GLY A 467 1.07 -10.73 5.67
C GLY A 467 2.48 -11.24 5.97
N GLN A 468 3.20 -11.67 4.93
CA GLN A 468 4.62 -12.01 5.06
C GLN A 468 5.46 -10.75 4.82
N TYR A 469 6.36 -10.45 5.76
CA TYR A 469 7.30 -9.35 5.64
C TYR A 469 8.73 -9.83 5.92
N GLY A 470 9.71 -9.30 5.21
CA GLY A 470 11.12 -9.73 5.27
C GLY A 470 11.65 -10.14 3.90
N ALA A 471 12.64 -11.04 3.86
CA ALA A 471 13.36 -11.41 2.63
C ALA A 471 14.06 -10.22 1.94
N TYR A 472 14.42 -9.20 2.71
CA TYR A 472 15.16 -8.05 2.21
C TYR A 472 16.65 -8.39 2.11
N VAL A 473 17.23 -8.13 0.94
CA VAL A 473 18.62 -8.46 0.63
C VAL A 473 19.47 -7.19 0.69
N ALA A 474 20.29 -7.07 1.73
CA ALA A 474 21.36 -6.07 1.77
C ALA A 474 22.64 -6.68 1.17
N THR A 475 23.45 -5.85 0.52
CA THR A 475 24.71 -6.30 -0.10
C THR A 475 25.91 -5.60 0.49
N VAL A 476 27.04 -6.31 0.54
CA VAL A 476 28.34 -5.80 1.00
C VAL A 476 29.37 -5.89 -0.13
N ASN A 477 30.39 -5.04 -0.08
CA ASN A 477 31.43 -5.00 -1.11
C ASN A 477 32.47 -6.14 -1.01
N ALA A 478 32.41 -6.96 0.03
CA ALA A 478 33.25 -8.14 0.22
C ALA A 478 32.46 -9.27 0.88
N PRO A 479 32.55 -10.52 0.40
CA PRO A 479 31.74 -11.60 0.94
C PRO A 479 32.19 -12.01 2.35
N SER A 480 31.22 -12.30 3.23
CA SER A 480 31.44 -12.88 4.56
C SER A 480 30.78 -14.25 4.67
N SER A 481 31.36 -15.14 5.48
CA SER A 481 30.78 -16.44 5.84
C SER A 481 30.18 -16.45 7.26
N LYS A 482 30.03 -15.26 7.86
CA LYS A 482 29.63 -15.06 9.25
C LYS A 482 28.71 -13.85 9.30
N ALA A 483 27.45 -14.04 8.95
CA ALA A 483 26.45 -12.99 9.02
C ALA A 483 25.22 -13.43 9.82
N ALA A 484 24.60 -12.48 10.51
CA ALA A 484 23.36 -12.65 11.24
C ALA A 484 22.38 -11.57 10.81
N THR A 485 21.17 -11.99 10.46
CA THR A 485 20.11 -11.09 10.00
C THR A 485 18.88 -11.21 10.88
N TRP A 486 18.14 -10.11 11.05
CA TRP A 486 16.92 -10.06 11.86
C TRP A 486 15.80 -9.33 11.16
N THR A 487 14.57 -9.78 11.43
CA THR A 487 13.33 -9.06 11.15
C THR A 487 12.60 -8.90 12.48
N ILE A 488 12.35 -7.65 12.89
CA ILE A 488 11.85 -7.31 14.23
C ILE A 488 10.56 -6.50 14.08
N LEU A 489 9.45 -7.02 14.60
CA LEU A 489 8.16 -6.34 14.65
C LEU A 489 8.06 -5.55 15.94
N LEU A 490 7.74 -4.26 15.84
CA LEU A 490 7.46 -3.43 17.00
C LEU A 490 6.01 -3.65 17.47
N ALA A 491 5.83 -3.66 18.78
CA ALA A 491 4.53 -3.63 19.43
C ALA A 491 4.10 -2.18 19.60
N GLU A 492 2.83 -1.91 19.36
CA GLU A 492 2.23 -0.58 19.49
C GLU A 492 1.74 -0.30 20.91
N ALA A 493 1.67 0.98 21.26
CA ALA A 493 0.89 1.41 22.42
C ALA A 493 -0.59 1.12 22.17
N SER A 494 -1.22 0.37 23.07
CA SER A 494 -2.68 0.23 23.09
C SER A 494 -3.31 1.61 23.33
N ALA A 495 -4.25 2.01 22.46
CA ALA A 495 -5.02 3.24 22.58
C ALA A 495 -5.91 3.28 23.84
#